data_AF-A0A950V2B8-F1
#
_entry.id   AF-A0A950V2B8-F1
#
_cell.length_a   1.000
_cell.length_b   1.000
_cell.length_c   1.000
_cell.angle_alpha   90.00
_cell.angle_beta   90.00
_cell.angle_gamma   90.00
#
_symmetry.space_group_name_H-M   'P 1'
#
loop_
_entity.id
_entity.type
_entity.pdbx_description
1 polymer ?
#
loop_
_entity_poly.entity_id
_entity_poly.type
_entity_poly.pdbx_seq_one_letter_code
_entity_poly.pdbx_strand_id
1 'polypeptide(L)'
;MYKDVLERFSRTHPSLRNFRHYDILVHIFVVVLLISNLVGSKICAIGPFRISGAQLLFPITYIFGDVFTEVYGYSGSRRAIWIGFFASALMALMGLITVHIPPAPEWPNQHAFEVVFNFVPRMVAASLVAFWCGEFANSYTLAKMKLLTKGRWLWTRTVGSTVVGQAVDTTIVMFLAFGGSESTGLIVRLIISGYLGKVLYEVVATPATYAIVNFLKRTEGVDVYDTHTDFNPFAKEKKGETDAAVLSAAAASE
;
A
#
# COMPACT_ATOMS: atom_id res chain seq x y z
N MET A 1 -1.19 -7.71 44.28
CA MET A 1 -2.06 -6.65 43.72
C MET A 1 -1.41 -5.91 42.54
N TYR A 2 -0.28 -5.20 42.68
CA TYR A 2 0.39 -4.54 41.54
C TYR A 2 1.05 -5.54 40.56
N LYS A 3 1.63 -6.62 41.08
CA LYS A 3 2.19 -7.72 40.27
C LYS A 3 1.14 -8.51 39.48
N ASP A 4 -0.05 -8.73 40.05
CA ASP A 4 -1.16 -9.43 39.37
C ASP A 4 -1.78 -8.61 38.23
N VAL A 5 -1.75 -7.27 38.35
CA VAL A 5 -2.17 -6.36 37.27
C VAL A 5 -1.15 -6.36 36.14
N LEU A 6 0.15 -6.30 36.46
CA LEU A 6 1.22 -6.38 35.48
C LEU A 6 1.31 -7.76 34.80
N GLU A 7 1.06 -8.86 35.51
CA GLU A 7 0.97 -10.21 34.92
C GLU A 7 -0.28 -10.37 34.03
N ARG A 8 -1.39 -9.71 34.35
CA ARG A 8 -2.58 -9.68 33.48
C ARG A 8 -2.36 -8.85 32.21
N PHE A 9 -1.53 -7.80 32.27
CA PHE A 9 -1.11 -7.02 31.10
C PHE A 9 0.02 -7.70 30.29
N SER A 10 0.81 -8.58 30.92
CA SER A 10 1.83 -9.42 30.28
C SER A 10 1.25 -10.61 29.49
N ARG A 11 -0.07 -10.66 29.27
CA ARG A 11 -0.68 -11.66 28.38
C ARG A 11 -0.28 -11.37 26.93
N THR A 12 0.83 -12.01 26.52
CA THR A 12 1.23 -12.32 25.15
C THR A 12 0.67 -11.37 24.10
N HIS A 13 1.41 -10.31 23.79
CA HIS A 13 1.13 -9.51 22.60
C HIS A 13 1.06 -10.45 21.39
N PRO A 14 -0.02 -10.41 20.60
CA PRO A 14 -0.11 -11.25 19.43
C PRO A 14 1.04 -10.87 18.50
N SER A 15 2.00 -11.77 18.30
CA SER A 15 2.86 -11.72 17.13
C SER A 15 1.96 -11.67 15.89
N LEU A 16 2.42 -11.18 14.74
CA LEU A 16 1.60 -11.19 13.50
C LEU A 16 0.95 -12.55 13.19
N ARG A 17 1.52 -13.63 13.74
CA ARG A 17 1.04 -15.02 13.70
C ARG A 17 -0.23 -15.32 14.51
N ASN A 18 -0.65 -14.43 15.40
CA ASN A 18 -1.78 -14.62 16.31
C ASN A 18 -3.03 -13.83 15.88
N PHE A 19 -2.94 -13.00 14.83
CA PHE A 19 -4.09 -12.33 14.25
C PHE A 19 -4.88 -13.29 13.37
N ARG A 20 -6.19 -13.37 13.60
CA ARG A 20 -7.05 -14.36 12.94
C ARG A 20 -7.32 -14.00 11.48
N HIS A 21 -7.31 -12.71 11.14
CA HIS A 21 -7.69 -12.22 9.81
C HIS A 21 -6.54 -11.65 8.99
N TYR A 22 -5.37 -11.39 9.60
CA TYR A 22 -4.22 -10.78 8.92
C TYR A 22 -3.82 -11.53 7.66
N ASP A 23 -3.56 -12.84 7.77
CA ASP A 23 -3.11 -13.64 6.64
C ASP A 23 -4.17 -13.64 5.52
N ILE A 24 -5.47 -13.80 5.83
CA ILE A 24 -6.55 -13.77 4.82
C ILE A 24 -6.57 -12.43 4.09
N LEU A 25 -6.45 -11.31 4.81
CA LEU A 25 -6.42 -9.98 4.21
C LEU A 25 -5.18 -9.80 3.31
N VAL A 26 -4.02 -10.32 3.71
CA VAL A 26 -2.82 -10.33 2.87
C VAL A 26 -3.05 -11.14 1.59
N HIS A 27 -3.68 -12.32 1.65
CA HIS A 27 -3.97 -13.11 0.45
C HIS A 27 -4.89 -12.35 -0.52
N ILE A 28 -5.96 -11.74 -0.01
CA ILE A 28 -6.89 -10.97 -0.85
C ILE A 28 -6.17 -9.75 -1.44
N PHE A 29 -5.40 -9.01 -0.64
CA PHE A 29 -4.61 -7.88 -1.09
C PHE A 29 -3.66 -8.27 -2.23
N VAL A 30 -2.92 -9.39 -2.08
CA VAL A 30 -1.99 -9.89 -3.10
C VAL A 30 -2.74 -10.23 -4.39
N VAL A 31 -3.89 -10.91 -4.31
CA VAL A 31 -4.70 -11.24 -5.49
C VAL A 31 -5.16 -9.96 -6.21
N VAL A 32 -5.68 -8.97 -5.47
CA VAL A 32 -6.10 -7.67 -6.04
C VAL A 32 -4.91 -6.96 -6.70
N LEU A 33 -3.74 -6.97 -6.06
CA LEU A 33 -2.52 -6.37 -6.59
C LEU A 33 -2.06 -7.03 -7.89
N LEU A 34 -2.07 -8.38 -7.96
CA LEU A 34 -1.73 -9.13 -9.16
C LEU A 34 -2.69 -8.82 -10.32
N ILE A 35 -4.00 -8.81 -10.04
CA ILE A 35 -5.01 -8.44 -11.06
C ILE A 35 -4.75 -7.01 -11.54
N SER A 36 -4.49 -6.08 -10.62
CA SER A 36 -4.19 -4.67 -10.94
C SER A 36 -3.01 -4.53 -11.91
N ASN A 37 -1.92 -5.28 -11.69
CA ASN A 37 -0.77 -5.29 -12.58
C ASN A 37 -1.09 -5.82 -13.98
N LEU A 38 -1.98 -6.81 -14.10
CA LEU A 38 -2.39 -7.37 -15.40
C LEU A 38 -3.33 -6.44 -16.17
N VAL A 39 -4.29 -5.81 -15.49
CA VAL A 39 -5.24 -4.89 -16.13
C VAL A 39 -4.68 -3.49 -16.34
N GLY A 40 -3.54 -3.18 -15.70
CA GLY A 40 -2.92 -1.85 -15.70
C GLY A 40 -2.49 -1.35 -17.09
N SER A 41 -2.12 -2.26 -17.98
CA SER A 41 -1.76 -1.93 -19.37
C SER A 41 -2.94 -1.40 -20.18
N LYS A 42 -4.17 -1.76 -19.81
CA LYS A 42 -5.37 -1.35 -20.53
C LYS A 42 -5.80 0.05 -20.12
N ILE A 43 -5.79 0.97 -21.08
CA ILE A 43 -6.34 2.31 -20.90
C ILE A 43 -7.83 2.29 -21.23
N CYS A 44 -8.66 2.57 -20.23
CA CYS A 44 -10.11 2.62 -20.34
C CYS A 44 -10.58 4.08 -20.57
N ALA A 45 -11.65 4.23 -21.35
CA ALA A 45 -12.31 5.49 -21.59
C ALA A 45 -13.59 5.58 -20.74
N ILE A 46 -13.69 6.60 -19.89
CA ILE A 46 -14.89 6.94 -19.12
C ILE A 46 -15.23 8.40 -19.41
N GLY A 47 -16.12 8.64 -20.37
CA GLY A 47 -16.41 9.98 -20.87
C GLY A 47 -15.14 10.71 -21.33
N PRO A 48 -14.88 11.95 -20.85
CA PRO A 48 -13.68 12.71 -21.21
C PRO A 48 -12.41 12.18 -20.52
N PHE A 49 -12.55 11.34 -19.50
CA PHE A 49 -11.42 10.83 -18.73
C PHE A 49 -10.82 9.59 -19.38
N ARG A 50 -9.52 9.44 -19.18
CA ARG A 50 -8.76 8.23 -19.46
C ARG A 50 -8.21 7.74 -18.13
N ILE A 51 -8.39 6.45 -17.86
CA ILE A 51 -7.92 5.80 -16.65
C ILE A 51 -7.25 4.48 -17.03
N SER A 52 -6.22 4.08 -16.31
CA SER A 52 -5.69 2.71 -16.42
C SER A 52 -6.67 1.73 -15.76
N GLY A 53 -6.73 0.49 -16.22
CA GLY A 53 -7.49 -0.58 -15.56
C GLY A 53 -7.06 -0.80 -14.11
N ALA A 54 -5.77 -0.60 -13.79
CA ALA A 54 -5.25 -0.66 -12.42
C ALA A 54 -5.95 0.35 -11.49
N GLN A 55 -6.38 1.48 -12.07
CA GLN A 55 -6.99 2.57 -11.34
C GLN A 55 -8.38 2.25 -10.79
N LEU A 56 -9.04 1.25 -11.36
CA LEU A 56 -10.31 0.73 -10.85
C LEU A 56 -10.13 -0.08 -9.55
N LEU A 57 -8.96 -0.70 -9.37
CA LEU A 57 -8.64 -1.53 -8.21
C LEU A 57 -7.91 -0.76 -7.11
N PHE A 58 -7.34 0.42 -7.42
CA PHE A 58 -6.70 1.28 -6.41
C PHE A 58 -7.57 1.53 -5.17
N PRO A 59 -8.85 1.91 -5.31
CA PRO A 59 -9.80 1.97 -4.20
C PRO A 59 -9.70 0.83 -3.17
N ILE A 60 -9.73 -0.40 -3.68
CA ILE A 60 -9.71 -1.60 -2.85
C ILE A 60 -8.35 -1.74 -2.17
N THR A 61 -7.25 -1.56 -2.92
CA THR A 61 -5.89 -1.65 -2.36
C THR A 61 -5.61 -0.60 -1.29
N TYR A 62 -6.23 0.57 -1.36
CA TYR A 62 -6.12 1.61 -0.35
C TYR A 62 -6.75 1.22 0.97
N ILE A 63 -7.99 0.69 0.94
CA ILE A 63 -8.66 0.18 2.14
C ILE A 63 -7.78 -0.87 2.83
N PHE A 64 -7.15 -1.77 2.05
CA PHE A 64 -6.21 -2.73 2.62
C PHE A 64 -5.01 -2.06 3.27
N GLY A 65 -4.41 -1.04 2.64
CA GLY A 65 -3.32 -0.25 3.22
C GLY A 65 -3.68 0.39 4.56
N ASP A 66 -4.85 1.01 4.63
CA ASP A 66 -5.37 1.62 5.86
C ASP A 66 -5.62 0.56 6.93
N VAL A 67 -6.31 -0.53 6.57
CA VAL A 67 -6.58 -1.65 7.49
C VAL A 67 -5.28 -2.25 8.01
N PHE A 68 -4.26 -2.45 7.16
CA PHE A 68 -2.98 -2.98 7.59
C PHE A 68 -2.29 -2.08 8.59
N THR A 69 -2.27 -0.77 8.32
CA THR A 69 -1.60 0.20 9.17
C THR A 69 -2.35 0.40 10.49
N GLU A 70 -3.68 0.50 10.45
CA GLU A 70 -4.51 0.81 11.62
C GLU A 70 -4.80 -0.40 12.52
N VAL A 71 -4.91 -1.61 11.97
CA VAL A 71 -5.24 -2.83 12.74
C VAL A 71 -4.00 -3.62 13.11
N TYR A 72 -3.03 -3.71 12.19
CA TYR A 72 -1.87 -4.60 12.33
C TYR A 72 -0.55 -3.84 12.46
N GLY A 73 -0.59 -2.51 12.47
CA GLY A 73 0.57 -1.64 12.60
C GLY A 73 1.45 -1.60 11.35
N TYR A 74 2.45 -0.72 11.40
CA TYR A 74 3.38 -0.53 10.29
C TYR A 74 4.18 -1.79 9.92
N SER A 75 4.52 -2.66 10.88
CA SER A 75 5.22 -3.92 10.58
C SER A 75 4.34 -4.89 9.78
N GLY A 76 3.05 -4.98 10.12
CA GLY A 76 2.06 -5.76 9.38
C GLY A 76 1.85 -5.23 7.95
N SER A 77 1.73 -3.91 7.80
CA SER A 77 1.63 -3.25 6.48
C SER A 77 2.86 -3.51 5.61
N ARG A 78 4.06 -3.33 6.17
CA ARG A 78 5.33 -3.58 5.46
C ARG A 78 5.47 -5.01 4.98
N ARG A 79 5.10 -5.99 5.81
CA ARG A 79 5.12 -7.41 5.43
C ARG A 79 4.14 -7.69 4.29
N ALA A 80 2.93 -7.15 4.32
CA ALA A 80 1.95 -7.31 3.24
C ALA A 80 2.46 -6.75 1.91
N ILE A 81 3.07 -5.56 1.94
CA ILE A 81 3.67 -4.89 0.78
C ILE A 81 4.79 -5.74 0.18
N TRP A 82 5.72 -6.24 1.00
CA TRP A 82 6.81 -7.09 0.51
C TRP A 82 6.30 -8.39 -0.12
N ILE A 83 5.32 -9.05 0.50
CA ILE A 83 4.70 -10.25 -0.07
C ILE A 83 4.06 -9.93 -1.44
N GLY A 84 3.30 -8.83 -1.53
CA GLY A 84 2.71 -8.38 -2.79
C GLY A 84 3.74 -8.06 -3.87
N PHE A 85 4.85 -7.41 -3.50
CA PHE A 85 5.95 -7.12 -4.42
C PHE A 85 6.62 -8.39 -4.92
N PHE A 86 6.96 -9.34 -4.03
CA PHE A 86 7.55 -10.61 -4.44
C PHE A 86 6.61 -11.44 -5.31
N ALA A 87 5.32 -11.48 -5.00
CA ALA A 87 4.33 -12.14 -5.84
C ALA A 87 4.25 -11.50 -7.24
N SER A 88 4.27 -10.16 -7.30
CA SER A 88 4.25 -9.41 -8.55
C SER A 88 5.52 -9.62 -9.37
N ALA A 89 6.69 -9.67 -8.72
CA ALA A 89 7.96 -9.99 -9.36
C ALA A 89 7.99 -11.41 -9.91
N LEU A 90 7.45 -12.40 -9.17
CA LEU A 90 7.31 -13.77 -9.64
C LEU A 90 6.38 -13.86 -10.85
N MET A 91 5.24 -13.17 -10.81
CA MET A 91 4.32 -13.08 -11.95
C MET A 91 5.01 -12.46 -13.19
N ALA A 92 5.75 -11.36 -13.00
CA ALA A 92 6.49 -10.72 -14.08
C ALA A 92 7.56 -11.65 -14.67
N LEU A 93 8.31 -12.34 -13.81
CA LEU A 93 9.36 -13.28 -14.22
C LEU A 93 8.78 -14.46 -15.00
N MET A 94 7.74 -15.12 -14.47
CA MET A 94 7.11 -16.25 -15.14
C MET A 94 6.42 -15.83 -16.44
N GLY A 95 5.81 -14.64 -16.47
CA GLY A 95 5.26 -14.05 -17.68
C GLY A 95 6.32 -13.85 -18.76
N LEU A 96 7.46 -13.23 -18.41
CA LEU A 96 8.59 -13.03 -19.32
C LEU A 96 9.16 -14.34 -19.86
N ILE A 97 9.37 -15.33 -18.98
CA ILE A 97 9.86 -16.66 -19.39
C ILE A 97 8.88 -17.26 -20.40
N THR A 98 7.59 -17.25 -20.11
CA THR A 98 6.56 -17.85 -20.96
C THR A 98 6.45 -17.13 -22.31
N VAL A 99 6.57 -15.80 -22.33
CA VAL A 99 6.58 -15.02 -23.58
C VAL A 99 7.73 -15.42 -24.52
N HIS A 100 8.92 -15.71 -23.97
CA HIS A 100 10.12 -15.98 -24.78
C HIS A 100 10.29 -17.45 -25.17
N ILE A 101 9.50 -18.36 -24.57
CA ILE A 101 9.44 -19.75 -25.02
C ILE A 101 8.71 -19.78 -26.36
N PRO A 102 9.26 -20.45 -27.40
CA PRO A 102 8.58 -20.56 -28.69
C PRO A 102 7.16 -21.12 -28.54
N PRO A 103 6.13 -20.49 -29.13
CA PRO A 103 4.77 -21.00 -29.07
C PRO A 103 4.67 -22.35 -29.79
N ALA A 104 3.84 -23.24 -29.26
CA ALA A 104 3.48 -24.47 -29.96
C ALA A 104 2.76 -24.12 -31.29
N PRO A 105 2.90 -24.95 -32.35
CA PRO A 105 2.23 -24.70 -33.64
C PRO A 105 0.72 -24.47 -33.53
N GLU A 106 0.07 -25.10 -32.56
CA GLU A 106 -1.36 -25.02 -32.25
C GLU A 106 -1.76 -23.84 -31.36
N TRP A 107 -0.83 -23.00 -30.90
CA TRP A 107 -1.12 -21.83 -30.04
C TRP A 107 -1.19 -20.53 -30.86
N PRO A 108 -2.39 -19.99 -31.16
CA PRO A 108 -2.53 -18.84 -32.07
C PRO A 108 -2.33 -17.48 -31.40
N ASN A 109 -2.32 -17.41 -30.06
CA ASN A 109 -2.49 -16.15 -29.31
C ASN A 109 -1.17 -15.55 -28.81
N GLN A 110 -0.03 -15.90 -29.42
CA GLN A 110 1.29 -15.44 -28.98
C GLN A 110 1.39 -13.92 -28.90
N HIS A 111 0.92 -13.20 -29.94
CA HIS A 111 0.99 -11.74 -29.97
C HIS A 111 0.16 -11.09 -28.86
N ALA A 112 -1.05 -11.59 -28.58
CA ALA A 112 -1.88 -11.07 -27.50
C ALA A 112 -1.22 -11.31 -26.12
N PHE A 113 -0.57 -12.45 -25.96
CA PHE A 113 0.16 -12.79 -24.74
C PHE A 113 1.36 -11.86 -24.52
N GLU A 114 2.14 -11.58 -25.57
CA GLU A 114 3.24 -10.61 -25.57
C GLU A 114 2.79 -9.20 -25.18
N VAL A 115 1.68 -8.72 -25.74
CA VAL A 115 1.15 -7.37 -25.45
C VAL A 115 0.84 -7.19 -23.97
N VAL A 116 0.28 -8.22 -23.31
CA VAL A 116 -0.06 -8.16 -21.89
C VAL A 116 1.18 -8.33 -21.01
N PHE A 117 1.94 -9.40 -21.22
CA PHE A 117 3.00 -9.80 -20.27
C PHE A 117 4.31 -9.03 -20.44
N ASN A 118 4.62 -8.44 -21.60
CA ASN A 118 5.80 -7.57 -21.74
C ASN A 118 5.65 -6.25 -20.97
N PHE A 119 4.41 -5.82 -20.68
CA PHE A 119 4.16 -4.62 -19.89
C PHE A 119 4.33 -4.87 -18.38
N VAL A 120 4.04 -6.07 -17.90
CA VAL A 120 4.00 -6.39 -16.46
C VAL A 120 5.32 -6.10 -15.73
N PRO A 121 6.52 -6.51 -16.21
CA PRO A 121 7.78 -6.22 -15.53
C PRO A 121 8.02 -4.72 -15.38
N ARG A 122 7.67 -3.95 -16.41
CA ARG A 122 7.78 -2.50 -16.41
C ARG A 122 6.85 -1.87 -15.37
N MET A 123 5.60 -2.35 -15.29
CA MET A 123 4.63 -1.89 -14.29
C MET A 123 5.12 -2.19 -12.87
N VAL A 124 5.59 -3.41 -12.62
CA VAL A 124 6.11 -3.82 -11.29
C VAL A 124 7.31 -2.97 -10.88
N ALA A 125 8.25 -2.71 -11.80
CA ALA A 125 9.40 -1.86 -11.53
C ALA A 125 8.97 -0.40 -11.27
N ALA A 126 8.04 0.14 -12.07
CA ALA A 126 7.49 1.47 -11.88
C ALA A 126 6.81 1.62 -10.51
N SER A 127 5.97 0.65 -10.11
CA SER A 127 5.29 0.63 -8.82
C SER A 127 6.25 0.54 -7.64
N LEU A 128 7.35 -0.21 -7.74
CA LEU A 128 8.35 -0.28 -6.67
C LEU A 128 9.06 1.06 -6.46
N VAL A 129 9.53 1.68 -7.55
CA VAL A 129 10.22 2.97 -7.48
C VAL A 129 9.28 4.05 -6.97
N ALA A 130 8.05 4.08 -7.48
CA ALA A 130 7.02 5.01 -7.03
C ALA A 130 6.68 4.83 -5.55
N PHE A 131 6.54 3.59 -5.08
CA PHE A 131 6.30 3.30 -3.68
C PHE A 131 7.40 3.88 -2.79
N TRP A 132 8.68 3.65 -3.11
CA TRP A 132 9.79 4.18 -2.31
C TRP A 132 9.85 5.71 -2.32
N CYS A 133 9.72 6.33 -3.49
CA CYS A 133 9.76 7.78 -3.61
C CYS A 133 8.54 8.44 -2.94
N GLY A 134 7.36 7.85 -3.11
CA GLY A 134 6.10 8.30 -2.51
C GLY A 134 6.11 8.18 -0.99
N GLU A 135 6.58 7.06 -0.46
CA GLU A 135 6.72 6.83 0.99
C GLU A 135 7.73 7.79 1.62
N PHE A 136 8.86 8.02 0.94
CA PHE A 136 9.86 9.00 1.39
C PHE A 136 9.29 10.41 1.39
N ALA A 137 8.58 10.81 0.32
CA ALA A 137 7.94 12.12 0.23
C ALA A 137 6.86 12.30 1.31
N ASN A 138 6.05 11.26 1.56
CA ASN A 138 5.06 11.24 2.63
C ASN A 138 5.72 11.47 4.00
N SER A 139 6.66 10.60 4.37
CA SER A 139 7.34 10.64 5.67
C SER A 139 8.09 11.95 5.90
N TYR A 140 8.80 12.46 4.89
CA TYR A 140 9.49 13.75 4.96
C TYR A 140 8.51 14.91 5.18
N THR A 141 7.38 14.91 4.46
CA THR A 141 6.35 15.94 4.59
C THR A 141 5.75 15.92 5.99
N LEU A 142 5.44 14.74 6.51
CA LEU A 142 4.92 14.57 7.87
C LEU A 142 5.90 15.14 8.91
N ALA A 143 7.19 14.81 8.80
CA ALA A 143 8.23 15.31 9.70
C ALA A 143 8.36 16.85 9.64
N LYS A 144 8.41 17.42 8.44
CA LYS A 144 8.48 18.88 8.25
C LYS A 144 7.24 19.59 8.79
N MET A 145 6.05 19.08 8.51
CA MET A 145 4.82 19.71 9.00
C MET A 145 4.71 19.61 10.53
N LYS A 146 5.19 18.53 11.16
CA LYS A 146 5.27 18.41 12.64
C LYS A 146 6.12 19.53 13.26
N LEU A 147 7.23 19.89 12.63
CA LEU A 147 8.06 21.01 13.06
C LEU A 147 7.35 22.36 12.86
N LEU A 148 6.74 22.56 11.69
CA LEU A 148 6.03 23.80 11.35
C LEU A 148 4.83 24.06 12.25
N THR A 149 4.08 23.02 12.61
CA THR A 149 2.90 23.14 13.47
C THR A 149 3.22 23.07 14.96
N LYS A 150 4.50 22.95 15.34
CA LYS A 150 4.93 22.74 16.74
C LYS A 150 4.19 21.57 17.40
N GLY A 151 3.96 20.50 16.63
CA GLY A 151 3.20 19.33 17.06
C GLY A 151 1.67 19.49 17.09
N ARG A 152 1.14 20.70 16.89
CA ARG A 152 -0.31 20.95 16.84
C ARG A 152 -0.91 20.47 15.52
N TRP A 153 -2.22 20.24 15.48
CA TRP A 153 -2.99 19.86 14.27
C TRP A 153 -2.45 18.60 13.57
N LEU A 154 -2.75 17.42 14.12
CA LEU A 154 -2.34 16.15 13.52
C LEU A 154 -2.93 15.95 12.11
N TRP A 155 -4.20 16.34 11.92
CA TRP A 155 -4.93 16.14 10.67
C TRP A 155 -4.28 16.85 9.46
N THR A 156 -3.67 18.03 9.67
CA THR A 156 -3.00 18.75 8.56
C THR A 156 -1.80 17.97 8.06
N ARG A 157 -1.10 17.27 8.97
CA ARG A 157 0.09 16.50 8.68
C ARG A 157 -0.25 15.20 7.97
N THR A 158 -1.30 14.51 8.39
CA THR A 158 -1.73 13.25 7.77
C THR A 158 -2.32 13.48 6.38
N VAL A 159 -3.20 14.47 6.21
CA VAL A 159 -3.76 14.80 4.90
C VAL A 159 -2.70 15.39 3.98
N GLY A 160 -1.89 16.33 4.48
CA GLY A 160 -0.84 16.98 3.70
C GLY A 160 0.24 16.01 3.21
N SER A 161 0.70 15.11 4.08
CA SER A 161 1.68 14.08 3.68
C SER A 161 1.11 13.07 2.69
N THR A 162 -0.17 12.69 2.83
CA THR A 162 -0.85 11.79 1.89
C THR A 162 -1.00 12.43 0.52
N VAL A 163 -1.43 13.69 0.46
CA VAL A 163 -1.53 14.47 -0.78
C VAL A 163 -0.18 14.53 -1.51
N VAL A 164 0.89 14.86 -0.79
CA VAL A 164 2.23 14.95 -1.39
C VAL A 164 2.75 13.57 -1.81
N GLY A 165 2.65 12.57 -0.93
CA GLY A 165 3.11 11.21 -1.20
C GLY A 165 2.40 10.61 -2.42
N GLN A 166 1.09 10.79 -2.53
CA GLN A 166 0.29 10.26 -3.64
C GLN A 166 0.49 11.01 -4.95
N ALA A 167 0.78 12.31 -4.89
CA ALA A 167 1.18 13.06 -6.08
C ALA A 167 2.51 12.54 -6.63
N VAL A 168 3.50 12.29 -5.76
CA VAL A 168 4.81 11.73 -6.14
C VAL A 168 4.66 10.31 -6.68
N ASP A 169 3.98 9.43 -5.95
CA ASP A 169 3.72 8.04 -6.34
C ASP A 169 3.06 7.97 -7.73
N THR A 170 1.91 8.63 -7.88
CA THR A 170 1.13 8.57 -9.12
C THR A 170 1.92 9.12 -10.31
N THR A 171 2.67 10.21 -10.10
CA THR A 171 3.51 10.79 -11.15
C THR A 171 4.58 9.80 -11.60
N ILE A 172 5.31 9.21 -10.65
CA ILE A 172 6.40 8.27 -10.97
C ILE A 172 5.86 7.01 -11.63
N VAL A 173 4.76 6.41 -11.14
CA VAL A 173 4.15 5.25 -11.79
C VAL A 173 3.81 5.58 -13.24
N MET A 174 3.12 6.68 -13.50
CA MET A 174 2.65 6.99 -14.86
C MET A 174 3.81 7.29 -15.82
N PHE A 175 4.84 8.02 -15.38
CA PHE A 175 6.01 8.29 -16.23
C PHE A 175 6.84 7.03 -16.47
N LEU A 176 7.09 6.20 -15.45
CA LEU A 176 7.90 5.00 -15.62
C LEU A 176 7.16 3.90 -16.37
N ALA A 177 5.85 3.73 -16.15
CA ALA A 177 5.06 2.70 -16.83
C ALA A 177 4.74 3.06 -18.28
N PHE A 178 4.46 4.33 -18.60
CA PHE A 178 3.98 4.74 -19.93
C PHE A 178 4.92 5.68 -20.70
N GLY A 179 6.01 6.15 -20.09
CA GLY A 179 6.97 7.06 -20.75
C GLY A 179 7.63 6.44 -21.99
N GLY A 180 7.63 7.15 -23.11
CA GLY A 180 8.20 6.64 -24.37
C GLY A 180 7.35 5.60 -25.10
N SER A 181 6.27 5.08 -24.50
CA SER A 181 5.25 4.28 -25.19
C SER A 181 3.99 5.09 -25.49
N GLU A 182 3.63 6.03 -24.62
CA GLU A 182 2.45 6.89 -24.76
C GLU A 182 2.82 8.37 -24.91
N SER A 183 1.90 9.16 -25.45
CA SER A 183 2.08 10.62 -25.55
C SER A 183 2.13 11.27 -24.17
N THR A 184 2.99 12.29 -24.02
CA THR A 184 3.09 13.06 -22.76
C THR A 184 1.74 13.65 -22.35
N GLY A 185 0.92 14.08 -23.31
CA GLY A 185 -0.43 14.58 -23.04
C GLY A 185 -1.36 13.52 -22.42
N LEU A 186 -1.26 12.26 -22.84
CA LEU A 186 -2.01 11.16 -22.24
C LEU A 186 -1.50 10.83 -20.84
N ILE A 187 -0.18 10.80 -20.65
CA ILE A 187 0.45 10.56 -19.32
C ILE A 187 -0.03 11.61 -18.32
N VAL A 188 -0.01 12.90 -18.69
CA VAL A 188 -0.49 13.98 -17.82
C VAL A 188 -1.98 13.81 -17.49
N ARG A 189 -2.82 13.40 -18.45
CA ARG A 189 -4.24 13.12 -18.19
C ARG A 189 -4.43 11.95 -17.23
N LEU A 190 -3.63 10.90 -17.36
CA LEU A 190 -3.65 9.74 -16.45
C LEU A 190 -3.19 10.13 -15.03
N ILE A 191 -2.20 11.01 -14.90
CA ILE A 191 -1.75 11.53 -13.60
C ILE A 191 -2.88 12.33 -12.93
N ILE A 192 -3.48 13.27 -13.67
CA ILE A 192 -4.56 14.11 -13.13
C ILE A 192 -5.77 13.25 -12.76
N SER A 193 -6.22 12.36 -13.64
CA SER A 193 -7.37 11.48 -13.35
C SER A 193 -7.07 10.49 -12.22
N GLY A 194 -5.85 9.95 -12.18
CA GLY A 194 -5.32 9.07 -11.12
C GLY A 194 -5.34 9.72 -9.77
N TYR A 195 -4.72 10.88 -9.69
CA TYR A 195 -4.59 11.63 -8.45
C TYR A 195 -5.96 12.10 -7.93
N LEU A 196 -6.78 12.73 -8.79
CA LEU A 196 -8.12 13.18 -8.39
C LEU A 196 -9.03 12.00 -8.01
N GLY A 197 -8.94 10.88 -8.74
CA GLY A 197 -9.68 9.67 -8.44
C GLY A 197 -9.32 9.09 -7.07
N LYS A 198 -8.02 9.02 -6.76
CA LYS A 198 -7.52 8.58 -5.44
C LYS A 198 -8.03 9.49 -4.32
N VAL A 199 -7.89 10.82 -4.47
CA VAL A 199 -8.33 11.78 -3.45
C VAL A 199 -9.85 11.76 -3.25
N LEU A 200 -10.62 11.72 -4.33
CA LEU A 200 -12.08 11.65 -4.24
C LEU A 200 -12.53 10.35 -3.59
N TYR A 201 -11.92 9.23 -3.99
CA TYR A 201 -12.24 7.94 -3.42
C TYR A 201 -11.95 7.90 -1.93
N GLU A 202 -10.76 8.35 -1.50
CA GLU A 202 -10.39 8.44 -0.09
C GLU A 202 -11.52 9.08 0.71
N VAL A 203 -11.96 10.29 0.32
CA VAL A 203 -13.03 11.02 1.00
C VAL A 203 -14.34 10.23 1.08
N VAL A 204 -14.71 9.50 0.02
CA VAL A 204 -15.95 8.69 -0.04
C VAL A 204 -15.83 7.38 0.75
N ALA A 205 -14.64 6.77 0.74
CA ALA A 205 -14.37 5.47 1.34
C ALA A 205 -14.09 5.58 2.84
N THR A 206 -13.62 6.73 3.33
CA THR A 206 -13.30 6.97 4.74
C THR A 206 -14.35 6.39 5.71
N PRO A 207 -15.67 6.63 5.58
CA PRO A 207 -16.66 6.06 6.48
C PRO A 207 -16.69 4.51 6.48
N ALA A 208 -16.51 3.91 5.30
CA ALA A 208 -16.46 2.46 5.14
C ALA A 208 -15.16 1.88 5.72
N THR A 209 -14.02 2.54 5.49
CA THR A 209 -12.73 2.19 6.12
C THR A 209 -12.86 2.20 7.63
N TYR A 210 -13.45 3.24 8.23
CA TYR A 210 -13.70 3.29 9.68
C TYR A 210 -14.57 2.12 10.16
N ALA A 211 -15.62 1.76 9.43
CA ALA A 211 -16.48 0.63 9.80
C ALA A 211 -15.72 -0.70 9.78
N ILE A 212 -14.91 -0.95 8.76
CA ILE A 212 -14.10 -2.16 8.61
C ILE A 212 -13.02 -2.23 9.69
N VAL A 213 -12.28 -1.15 9.91
CA VAL A 213 -11.24 -1.06 10.94
C VAL A 213 -11.84 -1.30 12.33
N ASN A 214 -12.95 -0.64 12.66
CA ASN A 214 -13.60 -0.83 13.96
C ASN A 214 -14.11 -2.25 14.16
N PHE A 215 -14.65 -2.88 13.11
CA PHE A 215 -15.05 -4.28 13.16
C PHE A 215 -13.84 -5.19 13.41
N LEU A 216 -12.76 -5.02 12.64
CA LEU A 216 -11.56 -5.85 12.75
C LEU A 216 -10.90 -5.69 14.13
N LYS A 217 -10.70 -4.47 14.62
CA LYS A 217 -10.17 -4.20 15.96
C LYS A 217 -10.99 -4.88 17.06
N ARG A 218 -12.32 -4.85 16.97
CA ARG A 218 -13.22 -5.55 17.91
C ARG A 218 -13.09 -7.07 17.84
N THR A 219 -12.95 -7.63 16.65
CA THR A 219 -12.84 -9.09 16.45
C THR A 219 -11.47 -9.65 16.82
N GLU A 220 -10.41 -8.86 16.61
CA GLU A 220 -9.03 -9.24 16.94
C GLU A 220 -8.71 -8.92 18.42
N GLY A 221 -9.48 -8.03 19.06
CA GLY A 221 -9.31 -7.67 20.47
C GLY A 221 -8.10 -6.78 20.73
N VAL A 222 -7.69 -5.96 19.75
CA VAL A 222 -6.45 -5.17 19.81
C VAL A 222 -6.70 -3.71 19.41
N ASP A 223 -6.04 -2.78 20.10
CA ASP A 223 -5.92 -1.38 19.69
C ASP A 223 -4.43 -1.04 19.59
N VAL A 224 -3.87 -1.19 18.39
CA VAL A 224 -2.43 -1.01 18.14
C VAL A 224 -2.15 0.47 17.92
N TYR A 225 -1.25 1.05 18.71
CA TYR A 225 -0.73 2.41 18.51
C TYR A 225 0.76 2.34 18.14
N ASP A 226 1.12 2.84 16.94
CA ASP A 226 2.50 2.93 16.45
C ASP A 226 3.23 4.14 17.07
N THR A 227 3.72 4.02 18.31
CA THR A 227 4.38 5.14 19.02
C THR A 227 5.90 5.20 18.81
N HIS A 228 6.56 4.10 18.43
CA HIS A 228 8.03 4.01 18.24
C HIS A 228 8.46 3.21 17.00
N THR A 229 7.83 3.49 15.87
CA THR A 229 8.07 2.76 14.62
C THR A 229 9.24 3.34 13.83
N ASP A 230 10.22 2.51 13.47
CA ASP A 230 11.21 2.83 12.43
C ASP A 230 10.54 2.75 11.05
N PHE A 231 10.30 3.91 10.45
CA PHE A 231 9.71 4.08 9.12
C PHE A 231 10.66 3.68 7.98
N ASN A 232 11.82 3.08 8.28
CA ASN A 232 12.70 2.53 7.26
C ASN A 232 12.12 1.21 6.68
N PRO A 233 11.87 1.14 5.36
CA PRO A 233 11.28 -0.04 4.71
C PRO A 233 12.19 -1.29 4.74
N PHE A 234 13.46 -1.14 5.11
CA PHE A 234 14.46 -2.21 5.21
C PHE A 234 14.85 -2.56 6.66
N ALA A 235 14.30 -1.89 7.67
CA ALA A 235 14.63 -2.21 9.06
C ALA A 235 14.15 -3.62 9.43
N LYS A 236 15.03 -4.41 10.05
CA LYS A 236 14.65 -5.70 10.68
C LYS A 236 13.86 -5.41 11.94
N GLU A 237 12.77 -6.14 12.17
CA GLU A 237 12.03 -6.12 13.45
C GLU A 237 13.01 -6.32 14.61
N LYS A 238 13.25 -5.26 15.40
CA LYS A 238 13.92 -5.39 16.68
C LYS A 238 12.90 -5.90 17.69
N LYS A 239 13.16 -7.11 18.18
CA LYS A 239 12.38 -7.84 19.19
C LYS A 239 12.14 -7.10 20.53
N GLY A 240 12.58 -5.84 20.66
CA GLY A 240 12.44 -5.01 21.86
C GLY A 240 11.96 -3.57 21.62
N GLU A 241 11.63 -3.17 20.38
CA GLU A 241 11.01 -1.85 20.11
C GLU A 241 9.51 -1.86 20.41
N THR A 242 8.88 -3.04 20.36
CA THR A 242 7.50 -3.27 20.83
C THR A 242 7.37 -2.98 22.33
N ASP A 243 8.42 -3.26 23.13
CA ASP A 243 8.38 -3.11 24.59
C ASP A 243 8.50 -1.64 25.05
N ALA A 244 9.20 -0.80 24.29
CA ALA A 244 9.36 0.62 24.63
C ALA A 244 8.10 1.44 24.30
N ALA A 245 7.36 1.05 23.25
CA ALA A 245 6.10 1.70 22.83
C ALA A 245 4.99 1.56 23.88
N VAL A 246 5.11 0.52 24.72
CA VAL A 246 4.16 0.14 25.76
C VAL A 246 4.36 0.92 27.07
N LEU A 247 5.57 1.37 27.38
CA LEU A 247 5.86 2.06 28.66
C LEU A 247 5.50 3.55 28.67
N SER A 248 5.55 4.22 27.51
CA SER A 248 5.28 5.67 27.41
C SER A 248 3.81 6.03 27.61
N ALA A 249 2.88 5.12 27.26
CA ALA A 249 1.44 5.35 27.39
C ALA A 249 0.92 5.22 28.84
N ALA A 250 1.61 4.44 29.70
CA ALA A 250 1.25 4.30 31.11
C ALA A 250 1.70 5.49 31.97
N ALA A 251 2.74 6.23 31.54
CA ALA A 251 3.26 7.39 32.26
C ALA A 251 2.61 8.73 31.85
N ALA A 252 1.79 8.75 30.79
CA ALA A 252 1.12 9.95 30.29
C ALA A 252 -0.36 10.06 30.71
N SER A 253 -0.84 9.12 31.52
CA SER A 253 -2.19 9.11 32.11
C SER A 253 -2.19 9.19 33.65
N GLU A 254 -1.11 9.67 34.24
CA GLU A 254 -1.04 10.13 35.64
C GLU A 254 -0.88 11.65 35.71
#